data_AF-A0A946PII8-F1
#
_entry.id   AF-A0A946PII8-F1
#
_cell.length_a   1.000
_cell.length_b   1.000
_cell.length_c   1.000
_cell.angle_alpha   90.00
_cell.angle_beta   90.00
_cell.angle_gamma   90.00
#
_symmetry.space_group_name_H-M   'P 1'
#
loop_
_entity.id
_entity.type
_entity.pdbx_description
1 polymer ?
#
loop_
_entity_poly.entity_id
_entity_poly.type
_entity_poly.pdbx_seq_one_letter_code
_entity_poly.pdbx_strand_id
1 'polypeptide(L)'
;DLENIDIDLEASAVGGTMPFSYLWWNGSSDNPINLGMSPGNYNVTVIDGNGCEMDTAFTIATMTSDCVPNVFSPNGDGINDSWSLEDTFLYAESEV
;
A
#
# COMPACT_ATOMS: atom_id res chain seq x y z
N ASP A 1 -3.01 -13.00 -6.49
CA ASP A 1 -4.18 -12.18 -6.84
C ASP A 1 -3.89 -10.75 -6.41
N LEU A 2 -3.49 -9.89 -7.34
CA LEU A 2 -3.04 -8.51 -7.06
C LEU A 2 -4.15 -7.47 -7.35
N GLU A 3 -5.41 -7.92 -7.38
CA GLU A 3 -6.52 -7.08 -7.83
C GLU A 3 -7.15 -6.23 -6.71
N ASN A 4 -6.58 -6.22 -5.50
CA ASN A 4 -7.12 -5.46 -4.38
C ASN A 4 -6.09 -4.47 -3.82
N ILE A 5 -5.89 -3.35 -4.53
CA ILE A 5 -5.08 -2.20 -4.07
C ILE A 5 -6.03 -1.01 -3.89
N ASP A 6 -7.02 -1.17 -3.01
CA ASP A 6 -7.77 -0.03 -2.52
C ASP A 6 -6.91 0.70 -1.47
N ILE A 7 -6.84 2.02 -1.61
CA ILE A 7 -6.13 2.90 -0.67
C ILE A 7 -7.17 3.56 0.25
N ASP A 8 -7.00 3.39 1.55
CA ASP A 8 -7.77 4.11 2.57
C ASP A 8 -6.89 5.14 3.28
N LEU A 9 -7.47 6.31 3.57
CA LEU A 9 -6.82 7.37 4.31
C LEU A 9 -7.60 7.68 5.58
N GLU A 10 -6.87 7.76 6.69
CA GLU A 10 -7.40 8.16 8.00
C GLU A 10 -6.64 9.38 8.51
N ALA A 11 -7.38 10.43 8.87
CA ALA A 11 -6.85 11.60 9.55
C ALA A 11 -7.15 11.52 11.05
N SER A 12 -6.20 11.89 11.89
CA SER A 12 -6.40 12.04 13.33
C SER A 12 -5.89 13.39 13.80
N ALA A 13 -6.68 14.07 14.63
CA ALA A 13 -6.32 15.34 15.25
C ALA A 13 -5.93 15.11 16.72
N VAL A 14 -4.88 15.79 17.17
CA VAL A 14 -4.43 15.79 18.57
C VAL A 14 -4.36 17.23 19.06
N GLY A 15 -4.91 17.49 20.26
CA GLY A 15 -5.12 18.85 20.75
C GLY A 15 -6.40 19.48 20.17
N GLY A 16 -6.65 20.76 20.47
CA GLY A 16 -7.88 21.46 20.04
C GLY A 16 -9.12 21.13 20.88
N THR A 17 -10.29 21.60 20.42
CA THR A 17 -11.58 21.36 21.08
C THR A 17 -12.46 20.46 20.22
N MET A 18 -13.03 19.40 20.82
CA MET A 18 -13.99 18.54 20.12
C MET A 18 -15.34 19.26 19.92
N PRO A 19 -16.12 18.93 18.87
CA PRO A 19 -15.88 17.91 17.86
C PRO A 19 -14.93 18.36 16.75
N PHE A 20 -14.25 17.41 16.09
CA PHE A 20 -13.47 17.67 14.89
C PHE A 20 -14.30 17.35 13.65
N SER A 21 -14.21 18.20 12.63
CA SER A 21 -14.68 17.90 11.27
C SER A 21 -13.52 17.86 10.29
N TYR A 22 -13.64 16.98 9.31
CA TYR A 22 -12.65 16.77 8.26
C TYR A 22 -13.23 17.24 6.93
N LEU A 23 -12.40 17.83 6.08
CA LEU A 23 -12.73 18.19 4.71
C LEU A 23 -11.60 17.72 3.79
N TRP A 24 -11.89 16.69 2.98
CA TRP A 24 -10.94 16.16 2.02
C TRP A 24 -10.96 16.96 0.71
N TRP A 25 -9.94 16.79 -0.12
CA TRP A 25 -9.76 17.47 -1.43
C TRP A 25 -10.98 17.35 -2.36
N ASN A 26 -11.79 16.29 -2.23
CA ASN A 26 -12.99 16.05 -3.03
C ASN A 26 -14.27 16.62 -2.41
N GLY A 27 -14.16 17.31 -1.26
CA GLY A 27 -15.29 17.84 -0.51
C GLY A 27 -15.98 16.84 0.41
N SER A 28 -15.49 15.60 0.52
CA SER A 28 -16.01 14.64 1.50
C SER A 28 -15.59 15.02 2.92
N SER A 29 -16.43 14.66 3.89
CA SER A 29 -16.15 14.74 5.32
C SER A 29 -15.98 13.38 6.00
N ASP A 30 -16.02 12.29 5.22
CA ASP A 30 -15.91 10.93 5.72
C ASP A 30 -14.48 10.67 6.20
N ASN A 31 -14.31 10.15 7.41
CA ASN A 31 -13.00 9.79 7.92
C ASN A 31 -13.12 8.44 8.64
N PRO A 32 -12.48 7.36 8.15
CA PRO A 32 -11.58 7.30 6.99
C PRO A 32 -12.28 7.49 5.63
N ILE A 33 -11.50 7.80 4.59
CA ILE A 33 -11.94 7.93 3.19
C ILE A 33 -11.26 6.90 2.29
N ASN A 34 -12.03 6.27 1.40
CA ASN A 34 -11.52 5.33 0.40
C ASN A 34 -11.23 6.04 -0.93
N LEU A 35 -10.04 5.78 -1.48
CA LEU A 35 -9.54 6.34 -2.73
C LEU A 35 -9.60 5.38 -3.94
N GLY A 36 -9.88 4.10 -3.70
CA GLY A 36 -9.58 3.04 -4.65
C GLY A 36 -8.10 3.04 -5.06
N MET A 37 -7.82 2.85 -6.36
CA MET A 37 -6.47 2.75 -6.92
C MET A 37 -5.87 4.09 -7.39
N SER A 38 -6.19 5.22 -6.75
CA SER A 38 -5.74 6.53 -7.22
C SER A 38 -4.54 7.03 -6.42
N PRO A 39 -3.32 7.05 -7.00
CA PRO A 39 -2.24 7.90 -6.53
C PRO A 39 -2.45 9.34 -7.01
N GLY A 40 -1.90 10.31 -6.28
CA GLY A 40 -2.13 11.72 -6.58
C GLY A 40 -1.78 12.66 -5.42
N ASN A 41 -2.11 13.93 -5.60
CA ASN A 41 -2.00 14.94 -4.56
C ASN A 41 -3.32 15.04 -3.80
N TYR A 42 -3.23 15.00 -2.48
CA TYR A 42 -4.36 15.01 -1.58
C TYR A 42 -4.17 16.09 -0.52
N ASN A 43 -5.27 16.69 -0.09
CA ASN A 43 -5.29 17.58 1.05
C ASN A 43 -6.48 17.24 1.97
N VAL A 44 -6.26 17.45 3.26
CA VAL A 44 -7.29 17.39 4.28
C VAL A 44 -7.22 18.64 5.13
N THR A 45 -8.35 19.29 5.34
CA THR A 45 -8.53 20.38 6.28
C THR A 45 -9.24 19.83 7.50
N VAL A 46 -8.64 19.98 8.67
CA VAL A 46 -9.26 19.61 9.94
C VAL A 46 -9.71 20.86 10.67
N ILE A 47 -10.96 20.88 11.12
CA ILE A 47 -11.57 22.00 11.81
C ILE A 47 -11.97 21.55 13.21
N ASP A 48 -11.53 22.26 14.24
CA ASP A 48 -11.93 22.00 15.62
C ASP A 48 -13.26 22.68 15.99
N GLY A 49 -13.80 22.35 17.17
CA GLY A 49 -15.07 22.87 17.66
C GLY A 49 -15.08 24.38 17.94
N ASN A 50 -13.91 25.03 17.96
CA ASN A 50 -13.79 26.49 18.05
C ASN A 50 -13.63 27.16 16.67
N GLY A 51 -13.59 26.37 15.60
CA GLY A 51 -13.39 26.84 14.23
C GLY A 51 -11.92 27.07 13.86
N CYS A 52 -10.97 26.51 14.61
CA CYS A 52 -9.56 26.52 14.19
C CYS A 52 -9.35 25.50 13.07
N GLU A 53 -8.75 25.95 11.97
CA GLU A 53 -8.49 25.12 10.78
C GLU A 53 -7.01 24.76 10.69
N MET A 54 -6.73 23.53 10.25
CA MET A 54 -5.39 23.05 9.91
C MET A 54 -5.43 22.29 8.60
N ASP A 55 -4.70 22.81 7.60
CA ASP A 55 -4.54 22.17 6.30
C ASP A 55 -3.31 21.28 6.26
N THR A 56 -3.48 20.04 5.81
CA THR A 56 -2.39 19.11 5.55
C THR A 56 -2.47 18.63 4.11
N ALA A 57 -1.41 18.87 3.34
CA ALA A 57 -1.27 18.41 1.96
C ALA A 57 -0.17 17.35 1.86
N PHE A 58 -0.42 16.31 1.07
CA PHE A 58 0.52 15.21 0.85
C PHE A 58 0.34 14.60 -0.55
N THR A 59 1.30 13.77 -0.94
CA THR A 59 1.32 13.12 -2.25
C THR A 59 1.45 11.62 -2.06
N ILE A 60 0.55 10.86 -2.67
CA ILE A 60 0.66 9.41 -2.80
C ILE A 60 1.28 9.12 -4.16
N ALA A 61 2.48 8.54 -4.14
CA ALA A 61 3.14 8.10 -5.37
C ALA A 61 2.46 6.85 -5.93
N THR A 62 2.44 6.73 -7.25
CA THR A 62 2.14 5.45 -7.91
C THR A 62 3.15 4.43 -7.43
N MET A 63 2.69 3.33 -6.83
CA MET A 63 3.51 2.12 -6.78
C MET A 63 3.55 1.61 -8.21
N THR A 64 4.60 1.98 -8.96
CA THR A 64 4.93 1.20 -10.13
C THR A 64 5.20 -0.19 -9.58
N SER A 65 4.37 -1.16 -9.97
CA SER A 65 4.77 -2.55 -9.96
C SER A 65 6.06 -2.57 -10.80
N ASP A 66 7.20 -2.44 -10.13
CA ASP A 66 8.43 -2.97 -10.66
C ASP A 66 8.07 -4.42 -10.89
N CYS A 67 8.08 -4.83 -12.15
CA CYS A 67 8.03 -6.23 -12.47
C CYS A 67 9.06 -6.86 -11.55
N VAL A 68 8.63 -7.69 -10.59
CA VAL A 68 9.57 -8.57 -9.93
C VAL A 68 9.99 -9.44 -11.11
N PRO A 69 11.19 -9.21 -11.69
CA PRO A 69 11.63 -10.04 -12.78
C PRO A 69 11.58 -11.40 -12.16
N ASN A 70 10.87 -12.20 -12.88
CA ASN A 70 10.24 -13.33 -12.35
C ASN A 70 11.41 -14.33 -12.47
N VAL A 71 12.33 -14.27 -11.50
CA VAL A 71 13.72 -14.70 -11.69
C VAL A 71 14.22 -15.68 -10.64
N PHE A 72 13.41 -16.00 -9.62
CA PHE A 72 13.71 -17.13 -8.74
C PHE A 72 12.71 -18.27 -8.73
N SER A 73 13.14 -19.28 -9.50
CA SER A 73 12.77 -20.68 -9.47
C SER A 73 13.21 -21.43 -10.74
N PRO A 74 13.16 -22.78 -10.81
CA PRO A 74 13.68 -23.47 -11.99
C PRO A 74 12.62 -23.97 -13.02
N ASN A 75 12.34 -23.16 -14.03
CA ASN A 75 11.86 -23.51 -15.38
C ASN A 75 12.80 -22.91 -16.45
N GLY A 76 13.84 -22.20 -16.01
CA GLY A 76 14.81 -21.54 -16.87
C GLY A 76 14.36 -20.22 -17.50
N ASP A 77 13.15 -19.74 -17.22
CA ASP A 77 12.74 -18.34 -17.40
C ASP A 77 12.95 -17.51 -16.13
N GLY A 78 12.97 -18.21 -14.99
CA GLY A 78 13.24 -17.72 -13.64
C GLY A 78 11.99 -17.47 -12.79
N ILE A 79 10.75 -17.56 -13.27
CA ILE A 79 9.55 -17.10 -12.55
C ILE A 79 8.93 -18.20 -11.67
N ASN A 80 8.98 -18.08 -10.33
CA ASN A 80 8.49 -19.04 -9.30
C ASN A 80 8.01 -20.52 -9.64
N ASP A 81 8.79 -21.33 -10.34
CA ASP A 81 8.95 -22.79 -10.42
C ASP A 81 9.42 -23.54 -9.16
N SER A 82 9.39 -24.86 -9.29
CA SER A 82 9.65 -25.82 -8.22
C SER A 82 10.99 -26.51 -8.41
N TRP A 83 11.86 -26.40 -7.40
CA TRP A 83 13.11 -27.14 -7.33
C TRP A 83 12.86 -28.66 -7.30
N SER A 84 13.44 -29.38 -8.26
CA SER A 84 13.48 -30.84 -8.34
C SER A 84 14.94 -31.28 -8.46
N LEU A 85 15.44 -32.01 -7.47
CA LEU A 85 16.76 -32.63 -7.53
C LEU A 85 16.61 -34.00 -8.19
N GLU A 86 16.82 -34.07 -9.50
CA GLU A 86 17.04 -35.35 -10.20
C GLU A 86 18.48 -35.82 -9.99
N ASP A 87 18.72 -37.13 -10.05
CA ASP A 87 20.03 -37.80 -9.86
C ASP A 87 20.61 -37.83 -8.43
N THR A 88 19.78 -37.76 -7.39
CA THR A 88 20.23 -38.02 -6.00
C THR A 88 20.81 -39.42 -5.80
N PHE A 89 20.51 -40.36 -6.69
CA PHE A 89 21.06 -41.72 -6.69
C PHE A 89 22.49 -41.82 -7.24
N LEU A 90 23.01 -40.80 -7.94
CA LEU A 90 24.41 -40.76 -8.37
C LEU A 90 25.36 -40.35 -7.24
N TYR A 91 24.81 -39.82 -6.14
CA TYR A 91 25.55 -39.36 -4.97
C TYR A 91 25.03 -40.08 -3.71
N ALA A 92 24.94 -41.40 -3.76
CA ALA A 92 24.41 -42.23 -2.67
C ALA A 92 25.17 -42.10 -1.33
N GLU A 93 26.28 -41.37 -1.29
CA GLU A 93 27.09 -41.13 -0.10
C GLU A 93 27.14 -39.64 0.31
N SER A 94 26.36 -38.77 -0.34
CA SER A 94 26.19 -37.40 0.16
C SER A 94 25.20 -37.42 1.34
N GLU A 95 25.73 -37.25 2.54
CA GLU A 95 24.95 -37.00 3.75
C GLU A 95 24.35 -35.59 3.68
N VAL A 96 23.07 -35.46 4.04
CA VAL A 96 22.40 -34.16 4.28
C VAL A 96 22.71 -33.70 5.69
#